data_AF-A0A1S6EV63-F1
#
_entry.id   AF-A0A1S6EV63-F1
#
_cell.length_a   1.000
_cell.length_b   1.000
_cell.length_c   1.000
_cell.angle_alpha   90.00
_cell.angle_beta   90.00
_cell.angle_gamma   90.00
#
_symmetry.space_group_name_H-M   'P 1'
#
loop_
_entity.id
_entity.type
_entity.pdbx_description
1 polymer ?
#
loop_
_entity_poly.entity_id
_entity_poly.type
_entity_poly.pdbx_seq_one_letter_code
_entity_poly.pdbx_strand_id
1 'polypeptide(L)'
;MAGPVSDRVRDRARRLRERVRHARHPLSGWRKWAVIAGQGVGGLVVLFAVVNLALSLSTFRGEDPAARTAHELGVLWFSVPAGRPTSEEAFEVIYGGELGPDPTPAAIRGHFEDALEGGTFLLDQVMVDRIQAVNGRIDGRVLPPGVYVGAHALGPDEAPLVWVTKWMAQYLLFPRHAYILVVPEEGEALVFSASQEGKFPGDTDAPDRLSARLTPYDDAAYDFPSSGEALHEMTLVSRDPEVVAAAPAALDAARQRLEALDQPYGLLAPNSNTVVGCILDDADLMAAEVRRSILLALRAPGLGAACPGAVEGS
;
A
#
# COMPACT_ATOMS: atom_id res chain seq x y z
N MET A 1 38.95 39.21 10.34
CA MET A 1 37.73 39.92 10.77
C MET A 1 36.57 38.94 10.72
N ALA A 2 36.25 38.27 11.85
CA ALA A 2 35.10 37.37 11.94
C ALA A 2 33.85 38.21 12.20
N GLY A 3 32.87 38.15 11.30
CA GLY A 3 31.75 39.09 11.25
C GLY A 3 30.72 38.92 12.38
N PRO A 4 29.92 39.96 12.65
CA PRO A 4 28.90 40.05 13.72
C PRO A 4 27.75 39.03 13.63
N VAL A 5 27.76 38.17 12.61
CA VAL A 5 26.81 37.05 12.43
C VAL A 5 27.27 35.81 13.21
N SER A 6 28.58 35.55 13.28
CA SER A 6 29.12 34.39 14.01
C SER A 6 28.93 34.51 15.53
N ASP A 7 29.03 35.73 16.05
CA ASP A 7 28.80 36.03 17.46
C ASP A 7 27.32 35.92 17.84
N ARG A 8 26.39 36.32 16.96
CA ARG A 8 24.95 36.15 17.20
C ARG A 8 24.52 34.67 17.23
N VAL A 9 25.13 33.83 16.38
CA VAL A 9 24.86 32.38 16.37
C VAL A 9 25.42 31.73 17.63
N ARG A 10 26.65 32.08 18.05
CA ARG A 10 27.23 31.61 19.32
C ARG A 10 26.42 32.05 20.54
N ASP A 11 25.95 33.28 20.56
CA ASP A 11 25.14 33.80 21.66
C ASP A 11 23.74 33.18 21.72
N ARG A 12 23.14 32.86 20.57
CA ARG A 12 21.89 32.08 20.53
C ARG A 12 22.12 30.65 21.02
N ALA A 13 23.18 30.00 20.56
CA ALA A 13 23.54 28.64 21.00
C ALA A 13 23.84 28.58 22.50
N ARG A 14 24.52 29.60 23.05
CA ARG A 14 24.82 29.72 24.48
C ARG A 14 23.56 29.95 25.31
N ARG A 15 22.68 30.87 24.88
CA ARG A 15 21.38 31.10 25.53
C ARG A 15 20.45 29.89 25.46
N LEU A 16 20.49 29.12 24.37
CA LEU A 16 19.77 27.85 24.25
C LEU A 16 20.32 26.81 25.23
N ARG A 17 21.65 26.68 25.32
CA ARG A 17 22.32 25.79 26.30
C ARG A 17 22.00 26.16 27.75
N GLU A 18 22.00 27.45 28.08
CA GLU A 18 21.67 27.93 29.42
C GLU A 18 20.20 27.67 29.77
N ARG A 19 19.28 27.85 28.82
CA ARG A 19 17.87 27.44 28.99
C ARG A 19 17.72 25.95 29.18
N VAL A 20 18.40 25.11 28.39
CA VAL A 20 18.38 23.64 28.57
C VAL A 20 18.98 23.24 29.92
N ARG A 21 20.01 23.95 30.39
CA ARG A 21 20.66 23.70 31.69
C ARG A 21 19.78 24.10 32.89
N HIS A 22 18.97 25.15 32.74
CA HIS A 22 18.05 25.65 33.80
C HIS A 22 16.63 25.07 33.70
N ALA A 23 16.25 24.48 32.56
CA ALA A 23 14.99 23.74 32.38
C ALA A 23 15.04 22.31 32.95
N ARG A 24 16.03 21.98 33.79
CA ARG A 24 16.00 20.78 34.64
C ARG A 24 14.92 20.96 35.71
N HIS A 25 13.67 20.79 35.30
CA HIS A 25 12.56 20.59 36.22
C HIS A 25 12.90 19.41 37.18
N PRO A 26 12.53 19.48 38.47
CA PRO A 26 12.83 18.46 39.46
C PRO A 26 11.85 17.29 39.29
N LEU A 27 11.94 16.62 38.14
CA LEU A 27 11.25 15.35 37.96
C LEU A 27 12.06 14.31 38.74
N SER A 28 11.52 13.89 39.89
CA SER A 28 12.06 12.82 40.72
C SER A 28 11.12 11.61 40.70
N GLY A 29 11.66 10.42 41.01
CA GLY A 29 10.88 9.18 41.06
C GLY A 29 10.28 8.77 39.71
N TRP A 30 9.06 8.22 39.74
CA TRP A 30 8.37 7.66 38.57
C TRP A 30 8.15 8.67 37.44
N ARG A 31 8.00 9.96 37.74
CA ARG A 31 7.81 11.03 36.73
C ARG A 31 9.05 11.24 35.86
N LYS A 32 10.25 11.08 36.42
CA LYS A 32 11.51 11.12 35.66
C LYS A 32 11.59 9.96 34.67
N TRP A 33 11.27 8.76 35.15
CA TRP A 33 11.27 7.55 34.33
C TRP A 33 10.18 7.58 33.26
N ALA A 34 9.01 8.15 33.54
CA ALA A 34 7.96 8.37 32.54
C ALA A 34 8.42 9.32 31.42
N VAL A 35 9.13 10.41 31.74
CA VAL A 35 9.68 11.32 30.73
C VAL A 35 10.80 10.66 29.92
N ILE A 36 11.70 9.92 30.56
CA ILE A 36 12.76 9.17 29.86
C ILE A 36 12.14 8.10 28.95
N ALA A 37 11.14 7.36 29.43
CA ALA A 37 10.43 6.37 28.64
C ALA A 37 9.70 7.03 27.46
N GLY A 38 8.98 8.15 27.70
CA GLY A 38 8.32 8.90 26.63
C GLY A 38 9.29 9.45 25.58
N GLN A 39 10.43 9.97 26.01
CA GLN A 39 11.49 10.42 25.09
C GLN A 39 12.16 9.26 24.35
N GLY A 40 12.34 8.12 25.02
CA GLY A 40 12.87 6.90 24.41
C GLY A 40 11.91 6.34 23.35
N VAL A 41 10.62 6.23 23.67
CA VAL A 41 9.57 5.82 22.72
C VAL A 41 9.46 6.81 21.57
N GLY A 42 9.39 8.12 21.86
CA GLY A 42 9.35 9.15 20.81
C GLY A 42 10.58 9.11 19.91
N GLY A 43 11.77 8.94 20.48
CA GLY A 43 13.02 8.79 19.73
C GLY A 43 13.04 7.53 18.86
N LEU A 44 12.53 6.40 19.37
CA LEU A 44 12.39 5.16 18.60
C LEU A 44 11.43 5.33 17.43
N VAL A 45 10.27 5.95 17.66
CA VAL A 45 9.25 6.23 16.63
C VAL A 45 9.83 7.14 15.54
N VAL A 46 10.54 8.21 15.92
CA VAL A 46 11.20 9.12 14.96
C VAL A 46 12.29 8.38 14.19
N LEU A 47 13.12 7.57 14.86
CA LEU A 47 14.15 6.79 14.20
C LEU A 47 13.55 5.80 13.20
N PHE A 48 12.48 5.10 13.58
CA PHE A 48 11.78 4.17 12.71
C PHE A 48 11.19 4.89 11.50
N ALA A 49 10.56 6.06 11.70
CA ALA A 49 10.03 6.86 10.60
C ALA A 49 11.14 7.35 9.65
N VAL A 50 12.27 7.80 10.18
CA VAL A 50 13.43 8.24 9.37
C VAL A 50 14.05 7.09 8.58
N VAL A 51 14.19 5.90 9.20
CA VAL A 51 14.71 4.71 8.52
C VAL A 51 13.74 4.28 7.42
N ASN A 52 12.43 4.25 7.67
CA ASN A 52 11.43 3.92 6.65
C ASN A 52 11.40 4.95 5.52
N LEU A 53 11.49 6.24 5.82
CA LEU A 53 11.60 7.29 4.80
C LEU A 53 12.87 7.10 3.96
N ALA A 54 14.02 6.89 4.59
CA ALA A 54 15.29 6.68 3.89
C ALA A 54 15.25 5.42 3.01
N LEU A 55 14.65 4.34 3.51
CA LEU A 55 14.41 3.13 2.72
C LEU A 55 13.52 3.46 1.51
N SER A 56 12.41 4.19 1.68
CA SER A 56 11.46 4.53 0.60
C SER A 56 12.20 5.25 -0.50
N LEU A 57 12.93 6.30 -0.13
CA LEU A 57 13.70 7.11 -1.06
C LEU A 57 14.83 6.33 -1.76
N SER A 58 15.29 5.21 -1.19
CA SER A 58 16.41 4.41 -1.72
C SER A 58 15.99 3.20 -2.56
N THR A 59 14.79 2.66 -2.33
CA THR A 59 14.29 1.44 -2.99
C THR A 59 13.52 1.73 -4.27
N PHE A 60 12.93 2.92 -4.42
CA PHE A 60 12.23 3.29 -5.65
C PHE A 60 13.25 3.59 -6.76
N ARG A 61 13.38 2.65 -7.69
CA ARG A 61 14.14 2.80 -8.93
C ARG A 61 13.14 3.01 -10.06
N GLY A 62 12.85 4.26 -10.42
CA GLY A 62 12.00 4.55 -11.58
C GLY A 62 11.48 5.97 -11.63
N GLU A 63 10.99 6.50 -10.50
CA GLU A 63 10.39 7.83 -10.41
C GLU A 63 11.22 8.78 -9.54
N ASP A 64 11.04 10.10 -9.72
CA ASP A 64 11.55 11.11 -8.78
C ASP A 64 10.89 10.90 -7.41
N PRO A 65 11.66 10.49 -6.37
CA PRO A 65 11.09 10.19 -5.06
C PRO A 65 10.34 11.37 -4.45
N ALA A 66 10.72 12.61 -4.79
CA ALA A 66 10.06 13.81 -4.30
C ALA A 66 8.67 14.00 -4.94
N ALA A 67 8.56 13.76 -6.25
CA ALA A 67 7.31 13.85 -6.98
C ALA A 67 6.32 12.78 -6.49
N ARG A 68 6.78 11.53 -6.33
CA ARG A 68 5.97 10.45 -5.77
C ARG A 68 5.48 10.75 -4.34
N THR A 69 6.37 11.23 -3.46
CA THR A 69 5.97 11.61 -2.10
C THR A 69 4.91 12.72 -2.11
N ALA A 70 5.05 13.71 -3.01
CA ALA A 70 4.06 14.77 -3.15
C ALA A 70 2.71 14.25 -3.64
N HIS A 71 2.72 13.31 -4.59
CA HIS A 71 1.52 12.62 -5.09
C HIS A 71 0.81 11.85 -3.98
N GLU A 72 1.53 11.00 -3.25
CA GLU A 72 1.00 10.24 -2.12
C GLU A 72 0.39 11.15 -1.05
N LEU A 73 1.07 12.25 -0.69
CA LEU A 73 0.54 13.24 0.25
C LEU A 73 -0.70 13.96 -0.29
N GLY A 74 -0.74 14.25 -1.60
CA GLY A 74 -1.89 14.84 -2.29
C GLY A 74 -3.11 13.92 -2.24
N VAL A 75 -2.94 12.66 -2.64
CA VAL A 75 -3.97 11.62 -2.55
C VAL A 75 -4.45 11.45 -1.12
N LEU A 76 -3.52 11.33 -0.16
CA LEU A 76 -3.87 11.23 1.24
C LEU A 76 -4.61 12.47 1.73
N TRP A 77 -4.26 13.68 1.29
CA TRP A 77 -4.99 14.89 1.68
C TRP A 77 -6.49 14.76 1.37
N PHE A 78 -6.83 14.30 0.16
CA PHE A 78 -8.21 14.13 -0.30
C PHE A 78 -8.88 12.81 0.15
N SER A 79 -8.11 11.87 0.71
CA SER A 79 -8.65 10.62 1.26
C SER A 79 -9.67 10.85 2.37
N VAL A 80 -10.74 10.07 2.33
CA VAL A 80 -11.83 10.04 3.31
C VAL A 80 -12.03 8.59 3.80
N PRO A 81 -12.58 8.39 5.01
CA PRO A 81 -12.94 7.05 5.47
C PRO A 81 -13.91 6.36 4.51
N ALA A 82 -13.94 5.02 4.60
CA ALA A 82 -14.78 4.13 3.79
C ALA A 82 -16.22 4.63 3.60
N GLY A 83 -16.75 4.46 2.37
CA GLY A 83 -18.13 4.78 2.04
C GLY A 83 -18.46 6.27 1.94
N ARG A 84 -17.44 7.16 1.96
CA ARG A 84 -17.61 8.59 1.71
C ARG A 84 -17.06 8.95 0.33
N PRO A 85 -17.75 9.84 -0.42
CA PRO A 85 -17.22 10.31 -1.70
C PRO A 85 -15.97 11.17 -1.47
N THR A 86 -14.99 11.02 -2.36
CA THR A 86 -13.87 11.96 -2.46
C THR A 86 -14.36 13.33 -2.94
N SER A 87 -13.53 14.36 -2.76
CA SER A 87 -13.88 15.71 -3.25
C SER A 87 -13.92 15.74 -4.78
N GLU A 88 -14.93 16.40 -5.36
CA GLU A 88 -15.06 16.58 -6.82
C GLU A 88 -13.84 17.31 -7.45
N GLU A 89 -13.15 18.15 -6.68
CA GLU A 89 -11.96 18.89 -7.10
C GLU A 89 -10.67 18.05 -7.02
N ALA A 90 -10.69 16.90 -6.32
CA ALA A 90 -9.48 16.12 -6.03
C ALA A 90 -8.76 15.67 -7.31
N PHE A 91 -9.52 15.26 -8.33
CA PHE A 91 -8.95 14.82 -9.60
C PHE A 91 -8.21 15.95 -10.31
N GLU A 92 -8.80 17.15 -10.39
CA GLU A 92 -8.16 18.29 -11.06
C GLU A 92 -6.89 18.72 -10.32
N VAL A 93 -6.89 18.68 -8.99
CA VAL A 93 -5.73 19.04 -8.17
C VAL A 93 -4.58 18.04 -8.31
N ILE A 94 -4.88 16.74 -8.31
CA ILE A 94 -3.86 15.68 -8.33
C ILE A 94 -3.40 15.38 -9.77
N TYR A 95 -4.35 15.19 -10.68
CA TYR A 95 -4.11 14.69 -12.03
C TYR A 95 -4.34 15.72 -13.14
N GLY A 96 -5.00 16.86 -12.84
CA GLY A 96 -5.41 17.82 -13.86
C GLY A 96 -4.26 18.46 -14.64
N GLY A 97 -3.08 18.57 -14.04
CA GLY A 97 -1.88 19.05 -14.73
C GLY A 97 -1.39 18.12 -15.84
N GLU A 98 -1.55 16.81 -15.67
CA GLU A 98 -1.07 15.78 -16.59
C GLU A 98 -2.16 15.33 -17.58
N LEU A 99 -3.36 15.07 -17.05
CA LEU A 99 -4.46 14.46 -17.78
C LEU A 99 -5.53 15.48 -18.24
N GLY A 100 -5.46 16.71 -17.75
CA GLY A 100 -6.53 17.70 -17.92
C GLY A 100 -7.76 17.40 -17.03
N PRO A 101 -8.79 18.26 -17.05
CA PRO A 101 -9.96 18.11 -16.17
C PRO A 101 -10.90 16.95 -16.54
N ASP A 102 -10.94 16.58 -17.83
CA ASP A 102 -11.84 15.55 -18.38
C ASP A 102 -11.07 14.59 -19.30
N PRO A 103 -10.27 13.67 -18.74
CA PRO A 103 -9.51 12.72 -19.53
C PRO A 103 -10.42 11.68 -20.19
N THR A 104 -10.02 11.25 -21.38
CA THR A 104 -10.63 10.08 -22.02
C THR A 104 -10.10 8.78 -21.39
N PRO A 105 -10.82 7.64 -21.48
CA PRO A 105 -10.31 6.35 -21.04
C PRO A 105 -8.91 6.01 -21.59
N ALA A 106 -8.67 6.32 -22.86
CA ALA A 106 -7.38 6.10 -23.51
C ALA A 106 -6.26 6.98 -22.93
N ALA A 107 -6.57 8.22 -22.51
CA ALA A 107 -5.60 9.08 -21.85
C ALA A 107 -5.22 8.55 -20.46
N ILE A 108 -6.21 8.05 -19.70
CA ILE A 108 -5.97 7.38 -18.41
C ILE A 108 -5.10 6.13 -18.62
N ARG A 109 -5.40 5.32 -19.63
CA ARG A 109 -4.57 4.16 -19.97
C ARG A 109 -3.14 4.57 -20.30
N GLY A 110 -2.95 5.59 -21.13
CA GLY A 110 -1.62 6.11 -21.47
C GLY A 110 -0.83 6.54 -20.23
N HIS A 111 -1.47 7.22 -19.27
CA HIS A 111 -0.84 7.57 -18.00
C HIS A 111 -0.31 6.35 -17.25
N PHE A 112 -1.07 5.25 -17.18
CA PHE A 112 -0.59 4.01 -16.55
C PHE A 112 0.46 3.27 -17.38
N GLU A 113 0.40 3.33 -18.72
CA GLU A 113 1.46 2.78 -19.58
C GLU A 113 2.79 3.48 -19.32
N ASP A 114 2.77 4.81 -19.19
CA ASP A 114 3.95 5.63 -18.87
C ASP A 114 4.46 5.31 -17.45
N ALA A 115 3.56 5.25 -16.45
CA ALA A 115 3.93 4.92 -15.07
C ALA A 115 4.55 3.51 -14.94
N LEU A 116 4.09 2.56 -15.74
CA LEU A 116 4.60 1.18 -15.75
C LEU A 116 6.02 1.05 -16.28
N GLU A 117 6.61 2.06 -16.93
CA GLU A 117 8.03 2.04 -17.30
C GLU A 117 8.93 1.82 -16.08
N GLY A 118 8.51 2.29 -14.90
CA GLY A 118 9.17 2.06 -13.61
C GLY A 118 8.92 0.68 -12.98
N GLY A 119 8.05 -0.14 -13.56
CA GLY A 119 7.66 -1.47 -13.05
C GLY A 119 6.58 -1.45 -11.95
N THR A 120 6.22 -0.26 -11.45
CA THR A 120 5.18 -0.05 -10.44
C THR A 120 4.41 1.23 -10.74
N PHE A 121 3.14 1.31 -10.36
CA PHE A 121 2.36 2.56 -10.39
C PHE A 121 1.48 2.68 -9.15
N LEU A 122 0.93 3.87 -8.91
CA LEU A 122 -0.01 4.12 -7.82
C LEU A 122 -1.45 4.06 -8.33
N LEU A 123 -2.28 3.22 -7.70
CA LEU A 123 -3.72 3.18 -7.93
C LEU A 123 -4.42 3.75 -6.69
N ASP A 124 -5.01 4.94 -6.83
CA ASP A 124 -5.69 5.63 -5.75
C ASP A 124 -7.18 5.84 -6.00
N GLN A 125 -7.92 6.09 -4.92
CA GLN A 125 -9.37 6.27 -4.96
C GLN A 125 -9.80 7.42 -5.88
N VAL A 126 -9.02 8.51 -5.98
CA VAL A 126 -9.38 9.65 -6.85
C VAL A 126 -9.32 9.25 -8.32
N MET A 127 -8.31 8.47 -8.71
CA MET A 127 -8.21 7.90 -10.05
C MET A 127 -9.28 6.84 -10.31
N VAL A 128 -9.56 5.96 -9.34
CA VAL A 128 -10.63 4.94 -9.45
C VAL A 128 -11.99 5.62 -9.65
N ASP A 129 -12.33 6.62 -8.83
CA ASP A 129 -13.58 7.37 -8.94
C ASP A 129 -13.70 8.02 -10.33
N ARG A 130 -12.60 8.57 -10.85
CA ARG A 130 -12.57 9.12 -12.21
C ARG A 130 -12.76 8.05 -13.29
N ILE A 131 -12.09 6.90 -13.17
CA ILE A 131 -12.26 5.76 -14.09
C ILE A 131 -13.73 5.32 -14.11
N GLN A 132 -14.36 5.18 -12.94
CA GLN A 132 -15.78 4.83 -12.84
C GLN A 132 -16.64 5.87 -13.53
N ALA A 133 -16.37 7.16 -13.33
CA ALA A 133 -17.13 8.23 -13.96
C ALA A 133 -17.02 8.22 -15.51
N VAL A 134 -15.85 7.92 -16.08
CA VAL A 134 -15.62 8.02 -17.55
C VAL A 134 -15.73 6.70 -18.32
N ASN A 135 -15.55 5.56 -17.64
CA ASN A 135 -15.51 4.23 -18.25
C ASN A 135 -16.50 3.23 -17.62
N GLY A 136 -17.01 3.54 -16.41
CA GLY A 136 -17.99 2.75 -15.68
C GLY A 136 -17.46 1.47 -15.01
N ARG A 137 -16.17 1.15 -15.23
CA ARG A 137 -15.46 0.02 -14.61
C ARG A 137 -13.96 0.13 -14.84
N ILE A 138 -13.22 -0.68 -14.11
CA ILE A 138 -11.82 -0.98 -14.44
C ILE A 138 -11.75 -2.13 -15.45
N ASP A 139 -11.08 -1.88 -16.57
CA ASP A 139 -10.81 -2.86 -17.63
C ASP A 139 -9.62 -2.42 -18.51
N GLY A 140 -9.32 -3.23 -19.54
CA GLY A 140 -8.23 -2.98 -20.50
C GLY A 140 -8.30 -1.66 -21.28
N ARG A 141 -9.41 -0.90 -21.18
CA ARG A 141 -9.55 0.41 -21.87
C ARG A 141 -8.95 1.56 -21.07
N VAL A 142 -8.84 1.41 -19.75
CA VAL A 142 -8.35 2.43 -18.80
C VAL A 142 -7.08 2.00 -18.08
N LEU A 143 -6.85 0.70 -17.94
CA LEU A 143 -5.65 0.14 -17.35
C LEU A 143 -5.01 -0.85 -18.34
N PRO A 144 -3.67 -0.90 -18.45
CA PRO A 144 -3.02 -1.83 -19.38
C PRO A 144 -3.33 -3.29 -18.99
N PRO A 145 -3.55 -4.19 -19.96
CA PRO A 145 -3.72 -5.60 -19.66
C PRO A 145 -2.50 -6.17 -18.92
N GLY A 146 -2.73 -6.97 -17.89
CA GLY A 146 -1.66 -7.47 -17.03
C GLY A 146 -2.15 -8.16 -15.78
N VAL A 147 -1.23 -8.87 -15.14
CA VAL A 147 -1.36 -9.37 -13.77
C VAL A 147 -0.57 -8.44 -12.86
N TYR A 148 -1.22 -7.87 -11.87
CA TYR A 148 -0.64 -6.90 -10.94
C TYR A 148 -0.82 -7.36 -9.51
N VAL A 149 0.14 -7.02 -8.65
CA VAL A 149 0.00 -7.17 -7.18
C VAL A 149 -0.20 -5.79 -6.60
N GLY A 150 -1.37 -5.57 -6.00
CA GLY A 150 -1.63 -4.39 -5.19
C GLY A 150 -1.20 -4.65 -3.76
N ALA A 151 -0.36 -3.78 -3.22
CA ALA A 151 0.00 -3.78 -1.81
C ALA A 151 0.28 -2.36 -1.33
N HIS A 152 0.91 -2.23 -0.16
CA HIS A 152 1.25 -0.95 0.46
C HIS A 152 0.06 0.02 0.52
N ALA A 153 -1.07 -0.51 0.98
CA ALA A 153 -2.28 0.25 1.08
C ALA A 153 -2.17 1.36 2.14
N LEU A 154 -2.50 2.60 1.76
CA LEU A 154 -2.41 3.79 2.60
C LEU A 154 -3.76 4.51 2.66
N GLY A 155 -4.21 4.87 3.86
CA GLY A 155 -5.39 5.74 4.01
C GLY A 155 -5.97 5.78 5.42
N PRO A 156 -6.99 6.61 5.63
CA PRO A 156 -7.68 6.73 6.91
C PRO A 156 -8.54 5.51 7.23
N ASP A 157 -8.19 4.76 8.29
CA ASP A 157 -9.17 3.96 9.03
C ASP A 157 -10.26 4.86 9.61
N GLU A 158 -11.36 4.24 10.04
CA GLU A 158 -12.39 4.91 10.83
C GLU A 158 -11.86 5.49 12.16
N ALA A 159 -12.63 6.41 12.73
CA ALA A 159 -12.32 6.98 14.04
C ALA A 159 -12.19 5.87 15.10
N PRO A 160 -11.22 5.96 16.04
CA PRO A 160 -10.41 7.13 16.37
C PRO A 160 -9.03 7.19 15.68
N LEU A 161 -8.69 6.25 14.80
CA LEU A 161 -7.32 6.10 14.27
C LEU A 161 -7.02 6.88 13.00
N VAL A 162 -8.04 7.50 12.37
CA VAL A 162 -7.97 8.33 11.15
C VAL A 162 -6.64 9.10 11.00
N TRP A 163 -6.22 9.87 12.00
CA TRP A 163 -5.01 10.70 11.90
C TRP A 163 -3.71 9.90 11.89
N VAL A 164 -3.67 8.78 12.62
CA VAL A 164 -2.51 7.89 12.66
C VAL A 164 -2.41 7.14 11.33
N THR A 165 -3.54 6.66 10.82
CA THR A 165 -3.57 5.80 9.64
C THR A 165 -3.39 6.60 8.35
N LYS A 166 -3.97 7.80 8.29
CA LYS A 166 -3.84 8.72 7.17
C LYS A 166 -2.42 9.26 6.99
N TRP A 167 -1.67 9.51 8.07
CA TRP A 167 -0.38 10.21 7.97
C TRP A 167 0.83 9.42 8.48
N MET A 168 0.65 8.57 9.49
CA MET A 168 1.77 7.90 10.16
C MET A 168 1.92 6.44 9.73
N ALA A 169 0.85 5.78 9.26
CA ALA A 169 0.89 4.37 8.87
C ALA A 169 1.94 4.09 7.79
N GLN A 170 2.09 4.99 6.82
CA GLN A 170 3.11 4.90 5.75
C GLN A 170 4.53 4.65 6.29
N TYR A 171 4.84 5.14 7.49
CA TYR A 171 6.18 5.10 8.09
C TYR A 171 6.30 4.16 9.29
N LEU A 172 5.18 3.75 9.88
CA LEU A 172 5.14 3.03 11.15
C LEU A 172 4.54 1.64 11.08
N LEU A 173 3.76 1.33 10.03
CA LEU A 173 3.02 0.06 9.92
C LEU A 173 3.45 -0.70 8.66
N PHE A 174 3.53 -2.02 8.78
CA PHE A 174 3.71 -2.90 7.62
C PHE A 174 2.46 -2.88 6.74
N PRO A 175 2.58 -3.13 5.42
CA PRO A 175 1.44 -3.23 4.52
C PRO A 175 0.40 -4.20 5.08
N ARG A 176 -0.83 -3.70 5.22
CA ARG A 176 -1.92 -4.40 5.91
C ARG A 176 -2.55 -5.47 5.04
N HIS A 177 -2.69 -5.17 3.75
CA HIS A 177 -3.36 -6.03 2.78
C HIS A 177 -2.64 -6.06 1.43
N ALA A 178 -2.71 -7.21 0.77
CA ALA A 178 -2.32 -7.38 -0.63
C ALA A 178 -3.40 -8.15 -1.39
N TYR A 179 -3.47 -7.92 -2.70
CA TYR A 179 -4.37 -8.61 -3.63
C TYR A 179 -3.69 -8.75 -5.00
N ILE A 180 -4.29 -9.55 -5.88
CA ILE A 180 -3.88 -9.68 -7.28
C ILE A 180 -4.98 -9.06 -8.14
N LEU A 181 -4.63 -8.10 -8.98
CA LEU A 181 -5.52 -7.53 -9.99
C LEU A 181 -5.15 -8.11 -11.36
N VAL A 182 -6.10 -8.76 -12.01
CA VAL A 182 -5.97 -9.25 -13.37
C VAL A 182 -6.79 -8.34 -14.28
N VAL A 183 -6.12 -7.60 -15.16
CA VAL A 183 -6.75 -6.78 -16.19
C VAL A 183 -6.66 -7.56 -17.51
N PRO A 184 -7.76 -8.13 -18.03
CA PRO A 184 -7.74 -8.85 -19.29
C PRO A 184 -7.67 -7.88 -20.48
N GLU A 185 -7.32 -8.39 -21.67
CA GLU A 185 -7.43 -7.62 -22.91
C GLU A 185 -8.87 -7.22 -23.21
N GLU A 186 -9.81 -8.13 -22.94
CA GLU A 186 -11.24 -7.92 -23.10
C GLU A 186 -11.99 -8.38 -21.84
N GLY A 187 -12.97 -7.58 -21.41
CA GLY A 187 -13.79 -7.87 -20.23
C GLY A 187 -13.40 -7.06 -19.00
N GLU A 188 -14.09 -7.34 -17.90
CA GLU A 188 -13.91 -6.66 -16.63
C GLU A 188 -12.67 -7.17 -15.89
N ALA A 189 -11.99 -6.29 -15.17
CA ALA A 189 -10.88 -6.69 -14.32
C ALA A 189 -11.35 -7.60 -13.18
N LEU A 190 -10.51 -8.57 -12.82
CA LEU A 190 -10.75 -9.52 -11.74
C LEU A 190 -9.78 -9.25 -10.59
N VAL A 191 -10.28 -9.39 -9.37
CA VAL A 191 -9.48 -9.27 -8.15
C VAL A 191 -9.47 -10.62 -7.47
N PHE A 192 -8.26 -11.11 -7.18
CA PHE A 192 -8.04 -12.19 -6.24
C PHE A 192 -7.63 -11.60 -4.89
N SER A 193 -8.34 -11.98 -3.83
CA SER A 193 -8.01 -11.59 -2.47
C SER A 193 -8.11 -12.78 -1.51
N ALA A 194 -7.43 -12.69 -0.38
CA ALA A 194 -7.46 -13.72 0.64
C ALA A 194 -7.42 -13.11 2.04
N SER A 195 -8.35 -13.53 2.90
CA SER A 195 -8.58 -12.96 4.22
C SER A 195 -9.22 -13.98 5.17
N GLN A 196 -9.57 -13.54 6.37
CA GLN A 196 -10.47 -14.27 7.25
C GLN A 196 -11.87 -14.34 6.63
N GLU A 197 -12.53 -15.50 6.68
CA GLU A 197 -13.86 -15.68 6.09
C GLU A 197 -14.87 -14.66 6.64
N GLY A 198 -14.79 -14.31 7.93
CA GLY A 198 -15.65 -13.29 8.54
C GLY A 198 -15.44 -11.85 8.02
N LYS A 199 -14.45 -11.63 7.14
CA LYS A 199 -14.22 -10.34 6.45
C LYS A 199 -14.93 -10.27 5.10
N PHE A 200 -15.33 -11.40 4.54
CA PHE A 200 -16.12 -11.43 3.32
C PHE A 200 -17.61 -11.25 3.65
N PRO A 201 -18.40 -10.65 2.74
CA PRO A 201 -19.84 -10.53 2.92
C PRO A 201 -20.51 -11.91 3.04
N GLY A 202 -21.31 -12.11 4.10
CA GLY A 202 -22.09 -13.33 4.33
C GLY A 202 -22.08 -13.78 5.79
N ASP A 203 -23.05 -14.63 6.16
CA ASP A 203 -23.02 -15.34 7.45
C ASP A 203 -22.08 -16.54 7.34
N THR A 204 -21.14 -16.66 8.29
CA THR A 204 -20.19 -17.77 8.35
C THR A 204 -20.14 -18.38 9.74
N ASP A 205 -20.15 -19.71 9.80
CA ASP A 205 -19.98 -20.47 11.04
C ASP A 205 -18.51 -20.56 11.49
N ALA A 206 -17.57 -20.09 10.66
CA ALA A 206 -16.14 -20.24 10.89
C ALA A 206 -15.36 -18.95 10.53
N PRO A 207 -15.60 -17.83 11.25
CA PRO A 207 -15.09 -16.50 10.88
C PRO A 207 -13.56 -16.40 10.85
N ASP A 208 -12.84 -17.23 11.60
CA ASP A 208 -11.38 -17.20 11.69
C ASP A 208 -10.65 -18.04 10.62
N ARG A 209 -11.39 -18.71 9.73
CA ARG A 209 -10.80 -19.54 8.67
C ARG A 209 -10.20 -18.68 7.56
N LEU A 210 -9.11 -19.17 6.99
CA LEU A 210 -8.56 -18.60 5.77
C LEU A 210 -9.53 -18.89 4.62
N SER A 211 -9.84 -17.85 3.87
CA SER A 211 -10.67 -17.92 2.67
C SER A 211 -10.10 -17.00 1.60
N ALA A 212 -10.38 -17.32 0.35
CA ALA A 212 -9.95 -16.54 -0.80
C ALA A 212 -11.08 -16.38 -1.81
N ARG A 213 -11.09 -15.26 -2.51
CA ARG A 213 -12.13 -14.91 -3.48
C ARG A 213 -11.48 -14.46 -4.77
N LEU A 214 -12.07 -14.86 -5.89
CA LEU A 214 -11.80 -14.31 -7.21
C LEU A 214 -13.11 -13.70 -7.71
N THR A 215 -13.18 -12.38 -7.77
CA THR A 215 -14.39 -11.63 -8.12
C THR A 215 -14.10 -10.57 -9.17
N PRO A 216 -15.11 -10.06 -9.88
CA PRO A 216 -14.98 -8.78 -10.55
C PRO A 216 -14.44 -7.70 -9.62
N TYR A 217 -13.73 -6.76 -10.20
CA TYR A 217 -13.26 -5.57 -9.49
C TYR A 217 -14.46 -4.82 -8.88
N ASP A 218 -14.37 -4.55 -7.59
CA ASP A 218 -15.36 -3.78 -6.84
C ASP A 218 -14.63 -2.76 -5.97
N ASP A 219 -14.85 -1.47 -6.25
CA ASP A 219 -14.28 -0.36 -5.49
C ASP A 219 -14.95 -0.17 -4.13
N ALA A 220 -15.95 -0.99 -3.80
CA ALA A 220 -16.56 -1.14 -2.48
C ALA A 220 -16.05 -2.37 -1.71
N ALA A 221 -15.22 -3.24 -2.30
CA ALA A 221 -14.77 -4.48 -1.65
C ALA A 221 -13.68 -4.29 -0.58
N TYR A 222 -13.79 -5.05 0.52
CA TYR A 222 -12.92 -4.99 1.70
C TYR A 222 -11.41 -4.99 1.40
N ASP A 223 -10.99 -5.73 0.38
CA ASP A 223 -9.56 -5.90 0.01
C ASP A 223 -9.06 -4.83 -0.98
N PHE A 224 -9.92 -3.88 -1.35
CA PHE A 224 -9.62 -2.79 -2.27
C PHE A 224 -9.66 -1.43 -1.49
N PRO A 225 -9.33 -0.27 -2.09
CA PRO A 225 -9.35 1.06 -1.49
C PRO A 225 -10.63 1.45 -0.75
N SER A 226 -11.67 0.63 -0.85
CA SER A 226 -12.96 0.84 -0.20
C SER A 226 -12.96 0.73 1.31
N SER A 227 -11.98 0.04 1.92
CA SER A 227 -11.94 -0.15 3.37
C SER A 227 -11.35 1.06 4.12
N GLY A 228 -11.13 2.18 3.41
CA GLY A 228 -10.53 3.41 3.91
C GLY A 228 -9.08 3.61 3.48
N GLU A 229 -8.54 2.71 2.64
CA GLU A 229 -7.16 2.78 2.14
C GLU A 229 -7.12 3.50 0.78
N ALA A 230 -6.97 4.82 0.82
CA ALA A 230 -6.95 5.72 -0.32
C ALA A 230 -6.01 5.40 -1.49
N LEU A 231 -4.95 4.61 -1.29
CA LEU A 231 -3.88 4.42 -2.26
C LEU A 231 -3.24 3.04 -2.13
N HIS A 232 -2.99 2.39 -3.27
CA HIS A 232 -2.25 1.13 -3.37
C HIS A 232 -1.09 1.27 -4.36
N GLU A 233 0.02 0.63 -4.05
CA GLU A 233 1.10 0.44 -5.00
C GLU A 233 0.86 -0.85 -5.78
N MET A 234 0.76 -0.69 -7.11
CA MET A 234 0.56 -1.77 -8.06
C MET A 234 1.89 -2.16 -8.69
N THR A 235 2.31 -3.41 -8.49
CA THR A 235 3.50 -3.97 -9.14
C THR A 235 3.09 -4.89 -10.28
N LEU A 236 3.66 -4.67 -11.47
CA LEU A 236 3.43 -5.56 -12.62
C LEU A 236 4.13 -6.90 -12.40
N VAL A 237 3.36 -7.98 -12.48
CA VAL A 237 3.87 -9.36 -12.43
C VAL A 237 4.14 -9.88 -13.84
N SER A 238 3.14 -9.77 -14.72
CA SER A 238 3.25 -10.20 -16.12
C SER A 238 2.33 -9.38 -17.02
N ARG A 239 2.82 -9.14 -18.24
CA ARG A 239 2.09 -8.55 -19.37
C ARG A 239 2.00 -9.50 -20.57
N ASP A 240 2.45 -10.74 -20.39
CA ASP A 240 2.35 -11.76 -21.43
C ASP A 240 0.87 -12.09 -21.65
N PRO A 241 0.32 -11.86 -22.86
CA PRO A 241 -1.10 -12.09 -23.13
C PRO A 241 -1.55 -13.52 -22.82
N GLU A 242 -0.70 -14.53 -23.03
CA GLU A 242 -1.03 -15.92 -22.73
C GLU A 242 -1.15 -16.14 -21.21
N VAL A 243 -0.25 -15.54 -20.44
CA VAL A 243 -0.29 -15.59 -18.96
C VAL A 243 -1.49 -14.83 -18.42
N VAL A 244 -1.78 -13.63 -18.94
CA VAL A 244 -2.92 -12.82 -18.51
C VAL A 244 -4.24 -13.55 -18.79
N ALA A 245 -4.38 -14.17 -19.95
CA ALA A 245 -5.58 -14.93 -20.32
C ALA A 245 -5.76 -16.20 -19.45
N ALA A 246 -4.67 -16.86 -19.07
CA ALA A 246 -4.70 -18.06 -18.24
C ALA A 246 -4.85 -17.76 -16.73
N ALA A 247 -4.47 -16.56 -16.28
CA ALA A 247 -4.41 -16.19 -14.87
C ALA A 247 -5.70 -16.45 -14.09
N PRO A 248 -6.92 -16.13 -14.57
CA PRO A 248 -8.14 -16.38 -13.81
C PRO A 248 -8.35 -17.86 -13.46
N ALA A 249 -8.08 -18.77 -14.41
CA ALA A 249 -8.20 -20.21 -14.18
C ALA A 249 -7.12 -20.74 -13.23
N ALA A 250 -5.88 -20.24 -13.36
CA ALA A 250 -4.79 -20.60 -12.47
C ALA A 250 -5.05 -20.13 -11.02
N LEU A 251 -5.52 -18.90 -10.85
CA LEU A 251 -5.89 -18.33 -9.56
C LEU A 251 -7.06 -19.05 -8.91
N ASP A 252 -8.09 -19.43 -9.68
CA ASP A 252 -9.21 -20.20 -9.13
C ASP A 252 -8.76 -21.61 -8.69
N ALA A 253 -7.87 -22.26 -9.45
CA ALA A 253 -7.31 -23.55 -9.05
C ALA A 253 -6.49 -23.43 -7.74
N ALA A 254 -5.68 -22.37 -7.62
CA ALA A 254 -4.92 -22.08 -6.41
C ALA A 254 -5.84 -21.75 -5.21
N ARG A 255 -6.93 -21.00 -5.45
CA ARG A 255 -7.99 -20.73 -4.46
C ARG A 255 -8.55 -22.03 -3.87
N GLN A 256 -8.96 -22.96 -4.75
CA GLN A 256 -9.55 -24.23 -4.34
C GLN A 256 -8.56 -25.08 -3.52
N ARG A 257 -7.27 -25.09 -3.90
CA ARG A 257 -6.23 -25.77 -3.13
C ARG A 257 -6.04 -25.14 -1.74
N LEU A 258 -6.03 -23.81 -1.66
CA LEU A 258 -5.91 -23.09 -0.39
C LEU A 258 -7.09 -23.39 0.55
N GLU A 259 -8.32 -23.31 0.05
CA GLU A 259 -9.53 -23.63 0.82
C GLU A 259 -9.54 -25.08 1.29
N ALA A 260 -9.02 -26.01 0.48
CA ALA A 260 -8.92 -27.42 0.85
C ALA A 260 -7.92 -27.70 2.00
N LEU A 261 -6.99 -26.78 2.29
CA LEU A 261 -6.09 -26.92 3.44
C LEU A 261 -6.83 -26.73 4.78
N ASP A 262 -8.01 -26.11 4.76
CA ASP A 262 -8.89 -25.89 5.92
C ASP A 262 -8.20 -25.24 7.13
N GLN A 263 -7.28 -24.30 6.88
CA GLN A 263 -6.43 -23.70 7.91
C GLN A 263 -7.06 -22.45 8.55
N PRO A 264 -6.82 -22.19 9.85
CA PRO A 264 -7.11 -20.90 10.44
C PRO A 264 -6.16 -19.83 9.88
N TYR A 265 -6.68 -18.64 9.61
CA TYR A 265 -5.96 -17.53 8.96
C TYR A 265 -4.63 -17.20 9.67
N GLY A 266 -4.62 -17.23 11.00
CA GLY A 266 -3.45 -16.86 11.81
C GLY A 266 -2.30 -17.86 11.84
N LEU A 267 -2.45 -19.09 11.31
CA LEU A 267 -1.37 -20.09 11.26
C LEU A 267 -0.54 -20.03 9.98
N LEU A 268 -1.12 -19.54 8.87
CA LEU A 268 -0.41 -19.39 7.59
C LEU A 268 0.06 -17.96 7.32
N ALA A 269 -0.46 -16.97 8.06
CA ALA A 269 -0.29 -15.57 7.70
C ALA A 269 -0.50 -14.65 8.92
N PRO A 270 0.50 -13.84 9.32
CA PRO A 270 0.24 -12.65 10.13
C PRO A 270 -0.57 -11.59 9.36
N ASN A 271 -0.61 -11.68 8.01
CA ASN A 271 -1.31 -10.80 7.07
C ASN A 271 -1.51 -11.44 5.68
N SER A 272 -2.43 -10.91 4.88
CA SER A 272 -2.82 -11.49 3.57
C SER A 272 -1.68 -11.52 2.54
N ASN A 273 -0.63 -10.72 2.75
CA ASN A 273 0.58 -10.69 1.94
C ASN A 273 1.24 -12.07 1.79
N THR A 274 1.20 -12.90 2.84
CA THR A 274 1.78 -14.26 2.78
C THR A 274 0.98 -15.18 1.87
N VAL A 275 -0.34 -15.07 1.94
CA VAL A 275 -1.25 -15.89 1.14
C VAL A 275 -1.15 -15.51 -0.33
N VAL A 276 -1.11 -14.22 -0.65
CA VAL A 276 -0.94 -13.73 -2.03
C VAL A 276 0.35 -14.25 -2.65
N GLY A 277 1.46 -14.25 -1.89
CA GLY A 277 2.75 -14.75 -2.38
C GLY A 277 2.67 -16.23 -2.73
N CYS A 278 1.97 -17.01 -1.90
CA CYS A 278 1.76 -18.43 -2.14
C CYS A 278 0.87 -18.73 -3.31
N ILE A 279 -0.21 -17.97 -3.48
CA ILE A 279 -1.12 -18.14 -4.61
C ILE A 279 -0.40 -17.81 -5.92
N LEU A 280 0.44 -16.78 -5.95
CA LEU A 280 1.20 -16.43 -7.14
C LEU A 280 2.26 -17.48 -7.51
N ASP A 281 2.91 -18.08 -6.52
CA ASP A 281 3.88 -19.16 -6.70
C ASP A 281 3.18 -20.44 -7.19
N ASP A 282 2.08 -20.82 -6.53
CA ASP A 282 1.28 -22.00 -6.87
C ASP A 282 0.51 -21.87 -8.19
N ALA A 283 0.19 -20.64 -8.61
CA ALA A 283 -0.38 -20.35 -9.93
C ALA A 283 0.68 -20.21 -11.03
N ASP A 284 1.97 -20.33 -10.71
CA ASP A 284 3.11 -20.13 -11.63
C ASP A 284 3.09 -18.76 -12.32
N LEU A 285 2.61 -17.73 -11.59
CA LEU A 285 2.50 -16.37 -12.09
C LEU A 285 3.69 -15.51 -11.70
N MET A 286 4.44 -15.87 -10.66
CA MET A 286 5.52 -15.04 -10.11
C MET A 286 6.91 -15.65 -10.35
N ALA A 287 7.66 -15.06 -11.28
CA ALA A 287 9.07 -15.37 -11.45
C ALA A 287 9.90 -15.02 -10.20
N ALA A 288 10.95 -15.79 -9.92
CA ALA A 288 11.80 -15.59 -8.74
C ALA A 288 12.47 -14.19 -8.67
N GLU A 289 12.81 -13.60 -9.81
CA GLU A 289 13.36 -12.24 -9.91
C GLU A 289 12.32 -11.20 -9.48
N VAL A 290 11.07 -11.37 -9.91
CA VAL A 290 9.92 -10.51 -9.56
C VAL A 290 9.55 -10.66 -8.09
N ARG A 291 9.62 -11.88 -7.54
CA ARG A 291 9.44 -12.11 -6.09
C ARG A 291 10.46 -11.31 -5.26
N ARG A 292 11.73 -11.28 -5.70
CA ARG A 292 12.79 -10.56 -5.01
C ARG A 292 12.62 -9.03 -5.12
N SER A 293 12.18 -8.52 -6.25
CA SER A 293 11.89 -7.09 -6.41
C SER A 293 10.66 -6.67 -5.60
N ILE A 294 9.58 -7.46 -5.62
CA ILE A 294 8.35 -7.27 -4.82
C ILE A 294 8.66 -7.24 -3.31
N LEU A 295 9.51 -8.15 -2.82
CA LEU A 295 9.90 -8.17 -1.41
C LEU A 295 10.64 -6.90 -0.96
N LEU A 296 11.44 -6.31 -1.85
CA LEU A 296 12.20 -5.10 -1.58
C LEU A 296 11.37 -3.82 -1.80
N ALA A 297 10.48 -3.82 -2.78
CA ALA A 297 9.62 -2.68 -3.13
C ALA A 297 8.42 -2.56 -2.17
N LEU A 298 7.65 -3.64 -1.98
CA LEU A 298 6.39 -3.59 -1.24
C LEU A 298 6.55 -3.66 0.29
N ARG A 299 7.77 -3.87 0.81
CA ARG A 299 8.04 -4.12 2.25
C ARG A 299 7.10 -5.16 2.86
N ALA A 300 6.73 -6.15 2.05
CA ALA A 300 5.77 -7.17 2.40
C ALA A 300 6.54 -8.49 2.60
N PRO A 301 7.20 -8.69 3.76
CA PRO A 301 8.01 -9.89 4.01
C PRO A 301 7.20 -11.18 3.90
N GLY A 302 5.87 -11.11 4.08
CA GLY A 302 4.95 -12.22 3.88
C GLY A 302 4.99 -12.80 2.45
N LEU A 303 5.11 -11.98 1.40
CA LEU A 303 5.15 -12.46 0.00
C LEU A 303 6.36 -13.40 -0.27
N GLY A 304 7.38 -13.35 0.59
CA GLY A 304 8.59 -14.15 0.52
C GLY A 304 8.57 -15.37 1.43
N ALA A 305 7.56 -15.55 2.28
CA ALA A 305 7.48 -16.69 3.16
C ALA A 305 7.24 -17.99 2.37
N ALA A 306 7.72 -19.10 2.93
CA ALA A 306 7.51 -20.41 2.34
C ALA A 306 6.04 -20.84 2.52
N CYS A 307 5.49 -21.44 1.47
CA CYS A 307 4.10 -21.83 1.46
C CYS A 307 3.90 -23.14 2.22
N PRO A 308 2.85 -23.25 3.04
CA PRO A 308 2.54 -24.48 3.76
C PRO A 308 2.27 -25.60 2.75
N GLY A 309 3.00 -26.71 2.86
CA GLY A 309 2.86 -27.82 1.93
C GLY A 309 3.69 -27.70 0.65
N ALA A 310 4.46 -26.62 0.46
CA ALA A 310 5.54 -26.63 -0.51
C ALA A 310 6.55 -27.72 -0.07
N VAL A 311 6.61 -28.80 -0.83
CA VAL A 311 7.63 -29.84 -0.61
C VAL A 311 8.98 -29.15 -0.76
N GLU A 312 9.80 -29.18 0.30
CA GLU A 312 11.20 -28.80 0.20
C GLU A 312 11.87 -29.70 -0.86
N GLY A 313 12.02 -29.21 -2.09
CA GLY A 313 12.71 -29.95 -3.13
C GLY A 313 12.51 -29.45 -4.54
N SER A 314 13.29 -28.44 -4.94
CA SER A 314 14.32 -28.54 -6.01
C SER A 314 14.88 -27.17 -6.36
#